data_AF-A0A7S3UUX7-F1
#
_entry.id   AF-A0A7S3UUX7-F1
#
_cell.length_a   1.000
_cell.length_b   1.000
_cell.length_c   1.000
_cell.angle_alpha   90.00
_cell.angle_beta   90.00
_cell.angle_gamma   90.00
#
_symmetry.space_group_name_H-M   'P 1'
#
loop_
_entity.id
_entity.type
_entity.pdbx_description
1 polymer ?
#
loop_
_entity_poly.entity_id
_entity_poly.type
_entity_poly.pdbx_seq_one_letter_code
_entity_poly.pdbx_strand_id
1 'polypeptide(L)'
;LFQKFLRENRFKLLSNGIEPPKSVFSSSSFASINISLVAVWLESLTYEERERFHFLKQQFNEQQALLDQQIDQADYATQQESEAILREREEWDKQKYHIAYQELKEKREARCLKWVDGLEATERALWNDVGETWMHRDDFAVGATYLGLWEKFQKEVLIGEDEAVVNAREKLDAIEAEQKDCKAGRYGRRYQFVDPAFPATEASLGSPELAALVKSWKAAPGLNPDAKLFQEEANPDDVFEGAM
;
A
#
# COMPACT_ATOMS: atom_id res chain seq x y z
N LEU A 1 27.07 -21.99 -2.94
CA LEU A 1 28.03 -21.80 -1.82
C LEU A 1 29.51 -21.78 -2.27
N PHE A 2 30.02 -22.83 -2.93
CA PHE A 2 31.45 -22.93 -3.29
C PHE A 2 31.96 -21.80 -4.20
N GLN A 3 31.16 -21.40 -5.18
CA GLN A 3 31.48 -20.26 -6.03
C GLN A 3 31.57 -18.94 -5.25
N LYS A 4 30.61 -18.75 -4.34
CA LYS A 4 30.54 -17.61 -3.44
C LYS A 4 31.78 -17.55 -2.55
N PHE A 5 32.19 -18.70 -2.00
CA PHE A 5 33.44 -18.84 -1.25
C PHE A 5 34.67 -18.38 -2.05
N LEU A 6 34.87 -18.92 -3.26
CA LEU A 6 36.03 -18.55 -4.10
C LEU A 6 36.03 -17.08 -4.50
N ARG A 7 34.86 -16.48 -4.68
CA ARG A 7 34.70 -15.07 -5.05
C ARG A 7 34.98 -14.15 -3.85
N GLU A 8 34.37 -14.43 -2.71
CA GLU A 8 34.39 -13.56 -1.51
C GLU A 8 35.65 -13.76 -0.65
N ASN A 9 36.23 -14.96 -0.65
CA ASN A 9 37.47 -15.25 0.07
C ASN A 9 38.71 -15.22 -0.81
N ARG A 10 38.64 -14.68 -2.04
CA ARG A 10 39.79 -14.64 -2.95
C ARG A 10 41.04 -14.04 -2.30
N PHE A 11 40.89 -12.91 -1.61
CA PHE A 11 42.01 -12.25 -0.93
C PHE A 11 42.53 -13.06 0.28
N LYS A 12 41.62 -13.70 1.03
CA LYS A 12 41.99 -14.58 2.16
C LYS A 12 42.71 -15.84 1.69
N LEU A 13 42.34 -16.40 0.54
CA LEU A 13 43.03 -17.53 -0.07
C LEU A 13 44.45 -17.11 -0.46
N LEU A 14 44.61 -15.98 -1.15
CA LEU A 14 45.92 -15.44 -1.53
C LEU A 14 46.82 -15.16 -0.32
N SER A 15 46.28 -14.56 0.75
CA SER A 15 47.05 -14.28 1.97
C SER A 15 47.46 -15.52 2.75
N ASN A 16 46.81 -16.67 2.50
CA ASN A 16 47.17 -17.98 3.06
C ASN A 16 48.04 -18.81 2.11
N GLY A 17 48.56 -18.22 1.04
CA GLY A 17 49.42 -18.88 0.06
C GLY A 17 48.67 -19.83 -0.89
N ILE A 18 47.34 -19.72 -0.95
CA ILE A 18 46.51 -20.53 -1.85
C ILE A 18 46.13 -19.63 -3.04
N GLU A 19 46.82 -19.79 -4.17
CA GLU A 19 46.57 -18.98 -5.37
C GLU A 19 45.58 -19.67 -6.32
N PRO A 20 44.37 -19.13 -6.51
CA PRO A 20 43.43 -19.67 -7.49
C PRO A 20 43.88 -19.31 -8.92
N PRO A 21 43.73 -20.23 -9.91
CA PRO A 21 44.05 -19.94 -11.30
C PRO A 21 43.32 -18.70 -11.84
N LYS A 22 43.99 -17.91 -12.69
CA LYS A 22 43.47 -16.64 -13.24
C LYS A 22 42.15 -16.82 -14.03
N SER A 23 41.91 -18.01 -14.56
CA SER A 23 40.73 -18.37 -15.36
C SER A 23 39.74 -19.29 -14.62
N VAL A 24 39.79 -19.36 -13.27
CA VAL A 24 38.80 -20.10 -12.46
C VAL A 24 37.37 -19.65 -12.78
N PHE A 25 37.18 -18.37 -13.04
CA PHE A 25 35.91 -17.81 -13.47
C PHE A 25 35.92 -17.60 -14.98
N SER A 26 34.96 -18.21 -15.69
CA SER A 26 34.82 -18.09 -17.14
C SER A 26 34.20 -16.78 -17.60
N SER A 27 33.60 -16.03 -16.67
CA SER A 27 32.92 -14.75 -16.92
C SER A 27 33.50 -13.63 -16.06
N SER A 28 33.57 -12.41 -16.60
CA SER A 28 33.95 -11.19 -15.86
C SER A 28 33.02 -10.88 -14.67
N SER A 29 31.78 -11.36 -14.71
CA SER A 29 30.80 -11.26 -13.62
C SER A 29 31.03 -12.25 -12.47
N PHE A 30 32.05 -13.10 -12.55
CA PHE A 30 32.32 -14.18 -11.59
C PHE A 30 31.13 -15.14 -11.39
N ALA A 31 30.19 -15.16 -12.33
CA ALA A 31 28.93 -15.90 -12.26
C ALA A 31 29.07 -17.38 -12.68
N SER A 32 30.14 -17.73 -13.39
CA SER A 32 30.39 -19.09 -13.87
C SER A 32 31.80 -19.55 -13.52
N ILE A 33 31.93 -20.82 -13.08
CA ILE A 33 33.20 -21.44 -12.68
C ILE A 33 33.56 -22.55 -13.66
N ASN A 34 34.84 -22.61 -14.04
CA ASN A 34 35.39 -23.75 -14.76
C ASN A 34 35.69 -24.90 -13.80
N ILE A 35 34.76 -25.86 -13.70
CA ILE A 35 34.83 -26.98 -12.75
C ILE A 35 36.06 -27.86 -13.00
N SER A 36 36.37 -28.15 -14.26
CA SER A 36 37.53 -28.99 -14.61
C SER A 36 38.85 -28.35 -14.20
N LEU A 37 38.99 -27.04 -14.41
CA LEU A 37 40.18 -26.30 -13.99
C LEU A 37 40.32 -26.25 -12.46
N VAL A 38 39.20 -26.06 -11.76
CA VAL A 38 39.19 -26.08 -10.28
C VAL A 38 39.57 -27.45 -9.75
N ALA A 39 39.09 -28.54 -10.34
CA ALA A 39 39.42 -29.90 -9.90
C ALA A 39 40.92 -30.19 -10.01
N VAL A 40 41.52 -29.90 -11.17
CA VAL A 40 42.96 -30.07 -11.40
C VAL A 40 43.77 -29.18 -10.46
N TRP A 41 43.32 -27.94 -10.24
CA TRP A 41 43.97 -27.04 -9.29
C TRP A 41 43.95 -27.58 -7.85
N LEU A 42 42.79 -28.04 -7.36
CA LEU A 42 42.67 -28.60 -6.01
C LEU A 42 43.47 -29.91 -5.82
N GLU A 43 43.76 -30.64 -6.90
CA GLU A 43 44.66 -31.79 -6.91
C GLU A 43 46.14 -31.40 -6.91
N SER A 44 46.48 -30.24 -7.48
CA SER A 44 47.85 -29.72 -7.51
C SER A 44 48.33 -29.11 -6.20
N LEU A 45 47.41 -28.83 -5.26
CA LEU A 45 47.74 -28.29 -3.94
C LEU A 45 48.52 -29.32 -3.11
N THR A 46 49.50 -28.84 -2.36
CA THR A 46 50.18 -29.63 -1.31
C THR A 46 49.21 -29.99 -0.20
N TYR A 47 49.60 -30.97 0.64
CA TYR A 47 48.79 -31.38 1.79
C TYR A 47 48.45 -30.20 2.71
N GLU A 48 49.44 -29.35 3.03
CA GLU A 48 49.26 -28.19 3.91
C GLU A 48 48.38 -27.10 3.30
N GLU A 49 48.46 -26.88 1.98
CA GLU A 49 47.59 -25.94 1.27
C GLU A 49 46.14 -26.45 1.21
N ARG A 50 45.96 -27.76 0.98
CA ARG A 50 44.64 -28.39 0.96
C ARG A 50 43.97 -28.33 2.34
N GLU A 51 44.70 -28.60 3.41
CA GLU A 51 44.20 -28.47 4.79
C GLU A 51 43.73 -27.03 5.09
N ARG A 52 44.57 -26.02 4.77
CA ARG A 52 44.21 -24.60 4.94
C ARG A 52 43.00 -24.21 4.09
N PHE A 53 42.91 -24.71 2.86
CA PHE A 53 41.75 -24.48 1.99
C PHE A 53 40.46 -25.03 2.59
N HIS A 54 40.49 -26.27 3.08
CA HIS A 54 39.31 -26.89 3.70
C HIS A 54 38.90 -26.19 4.98
N PHE A 55 39.87 -25.77 5.81
CA PHE A 55 39.61 -24.97 7.01
C PHE A 55 38.91 -23.64 6.67
N LEU A 56 39.44 -22.86 5.73
CA LEU A 56 38.82 -21.60 5.29
C LEU A 56 37.43 -21.81 4.70
N LYS A 57 37.24 -22.89 3.93
CA LYS A 57 35.94 -23.25 3.35
C LYS A 57 34.94 -23.62 4.44
N GLN A 58 35.36 -24.36 5.46
CA GLN A 58 34.52 -24.72 6.59
C GLN A 58 34.08 -23.47 7.36
N GLN A 59 35.03 -22.59 7.73
CA GLN A 59 34.71 -21.34 8.41
C GLN A 59 33.75 -20.46 7.60
N PHE A 60 33.93 -20.38 6.28
CA PHE A 60 33.01 -19.64 5.43
C PHE A 60 31.60 -20.25 5.43
N ASN A 61 31.49 -21.58 5.34
CA ASN A 61 30.19 -22.25 5.37
C ASN A 61 29.47 -22.00 6.70
N GLU A 62 30.18 -22.06 7.83
CA GLU A 62 29.62 -21.75 9.15
C GLU A 62 29.15 -20.29 9.24
N GLN A 63 29.92 -19.35 8.70
CA GLN A 63 29.52 -17.94 8.64
C GLN A 63 28.29 -17.73 7.76
N GLN A 64 28.21 -18.39 6.61
CA GLN A 64 27.02 -18.30 5.75
C GLN A 64 25.79 -18.88 6.43
N ALA A 65 25.92 -20.04 7.09
CA ALA A 65 24.80 -20.63 7.83
C ALA A 65 24.29 -19.72 8.95
N LEU A 66 25.20 -19.03 9.66
CA LEU A 66 24.82 -18.05 10.68
C LEU A 66 24.09 -16.84 10.08
N LEU A 67 24.57 -16.31 8.95
CA LEU A 67 23.92 -15.19 8.25
C LEU A 67 22.54 -15.57 7.74
N ASP A 68 22.41 -16.74 7.11
CA ASP A 68 21.12 -17.24 6.63
C ASP A 68 20.13 -17.39 7.80
N GLN A 69 20.59 -17.95 8.94
CA GLN A 69 19.77 -18.04 10.15
C GLN A 69 19.32 -16.67 10.68
N GLN A 70 20.19 -15.65 10.63
CA GLN A 70 19.84 -14.29 11.08
C GLN A 70 18.82 -13.63 10.16
N ILE A 71 18.94 -13.85 8.84
CA ILE A 71 17.96 -13.37 7.86
C ILE A 71 16.61 -14.03 8.11
N ASP A 72 16.57 -15.36 8.26
CA ASP A 72 15.33 -16.09 8.55
C ASP A 72 14.65 -15.59 9.85
N GLN A 73 15.44 -15.29 10.88
CA GLN A 73 14.94 -14.73 12.13
C GLN A 73 14.36 -13.33 11.96
N ALA A 74 15.02 -12.47 11.19
CA ALA A 74 14.55 -11.12 10.91
C ALA A 74 13.26 -11.15 10.09
N ASP A 75 13.21 -11.97 9.05
CA ASP A 75 12.01 -12.15 8.21
C ASP A 75 10.83 -12.64 9.04
N TYR A 76 11.06 -13.59 9.95
CA TYR A 76 10.02 -14.09 10.86
C TYR A 76 9.53 -13.01 11.82
N ALA A 77 10.44 -12.20 12.38
CA ALA A 77 10.07 -11.09 13.27
C ALA A 77 9.23 -10.04 12.52
N THR A 78 9.65 -9.64 11.32
CA THR A 78 8.89 -8.70 10.47
C THR A 78 7.51 -9.25 10.11
N GLN A 79 7.41 -10.56 9.80
CA GLN A 79 6.12 -11.18 9.55
C GLN A 79 5.21 -11.11 10.79
N GLN A 80 5.74 -11.42 11.98
CA GLN A 80 4.95 -11.36 13.22
C GLN A 80 4.47 -9.94 13.53
N GLU A 81 5.31 -8.93 13.35
CA GLU A 81 4.93 -7.52 13.53
C GLU A 81 3.83 -7.10 12.56
N SER A 82 3.96 -7.49 11.29
CA SER A 82 2.94 -7.23 10.27
C SER A 82 1.60 -7.88 10.63
N GLU A 83 1.61 -9.13 11.07
CA GLU A 83 0.41 -9.83 11.52
C GLU A 83 -0.22 -9.21 12.76
N ALA A 84 0.60 -8.71 13.70
CA ALA A 84 0.11 -8.03 14.89
C ALA A 84 -0.63 -6.73 14.53
N ILE A 85 -0.04 -5.91 13.65
CA ILE A 85 -0.67 -4.68 13.15
C ILE A 85 -2.00 -4.97 12.46
N LEU A 86 -2.05 -6.00 11.60
CA LEU A 86 -3.30 -6.40 10.92
C LEU A 86 -4.39 -6.81 11.92
N ARG A 87 -4.04 -7.54 12.98
CA ARG A 87 -5.01 -7.93 14.02
C ARG A 87 -5.52 -6.73 14.82
N GLU A 88 -4.65 -5.78 15.15
CA GLU A 88 -5.05 -4.55 15.84
C GLU A 88 -5.98 -3.69 14.98
N ARG A 89 -5.73 -3.63 13.66
CA ARG A 89 -6.52 -2.84 12.71
C ARG A 89 -7.81 -3.51 12.25
N GLU A 90 -8.00 -4.81 12.48
CA GLU A 90 -9.12 -5.58 11.92
C GLU A 90 -10.49 -4.94 12.18
N GLU A 91 -10.77 -4.53 13.42
CA GLU A 91 -12.06 -3.92 13.78
C GLU A 91 -12.22 -2.52 13.17
N TRP A 92 -11.14 -1.75 13.09
CA TRP A 92 -11.15 -0.44 12.44
C TRP A 92 -11.38 -0.59 10.93
N ASP A 93 -10.71 -1.53 10.28
CA ASP A 93 -10.86 -1.84 8.86
C ASP A 93 -12.29 -2.28 8.54
N LYS A 94 -12.90 -3.14 9.38
CA LYS A 94 -14.32 -3.51 9.25
C LYS A 94 -15.24 -2.30 9.33
N GLN A 95 -15.00 -1.40 10.29
CA GLN A 95 -15.80 -0.17 10.43
C GLN A 95 -15.62 0.74 9.22
N LYS A 96 -14.39 0.93 8.74
CA LYS A 96 -14.10 1.77 7.57
C LYS A 96 -14.68 1.19 6.29
N TYR A 97 -14.59 -0.12 6.12
CA TYR A 97 -15.25 -0.84 5.03
C TYR A 97 -16.76 -0.64 5.08
N HIS A 98 -17.38 -0.76 6.27
CA HIS A 98 -18.81 -0.55 6.41
C HIS A 98 -19.22 0.88 6.03
N ILE A 99 -18.51 1.90 6.52
CA ILE A 99 -18.78 3.30 6.19
C ILE A 99 -18.64 3.52 4.68
N ALA A 100 -17.52 3.08 4.08
CA ALA A 100 -17.29 3.23 2.65
C ALA A 100 -18.41 2.54 1.85
N TYR A 101 -18.78 1.31 2.21
CA TYR A 101 -19.85 0.57 1.55
C TYR A 101 -21.19 1.31 1.61
N GLN A 102 -21.56 1.88 2.77
CA GLN A 102 -22.77 2.68 2.89
C GLN A 102 -22.72 3.92 2.00
N GLU A 103 -21.60 4.63 1.95
CA GLU A 103 -21.44 5.79 1.05
C GLU A 103 -21.59 5.40 -0.43
N LEU A 104 -21.00 4.26 -0.84
CA LEU A 104 -21.14 3.77 -2.22
C LEU A 104 -22.62 3.48 -2.52
N LYS A 105 -23.29 2.79 -1.60
CA LYS A 105 -24.71 2.43 -1.72
C LYS A 105 -25.62 3.66 -1.81
N GLU A 106 -25.47 4.63 -0.90
CA GLU A 106 -26.27 5.87 -0.89
C GLU A 106 -26.11 6.65 -2.21
N LYS A 107 -24.89 6.72 -2.74
CA LYS A 107 -24.64 7.37 -4.04
C LYS A 107 -25.31 6.63 -5.20
N ARG A 108 -25.24 5.29 -5.20
CA ARG A 108 -25.94 4.48 -6.20
C ARG A 108 -27.44 4.71 -6.16
N GLU A 109 -28.03 4.72 -4.96
CA GLU A 109 -29.45 5.01 -4.76
C GLU A 109 -29.81 6.42 -5.25
N ALA A 110 -28.98 7.42 -4.95
CA ALA A 110 -29.18 8.79 -5.44
C ALA A 110 -29.11 8.89 -6.97
N ARG A 111 -28.14 8.21 -7.61
CA ARG A 111 -28.07 8.10 -9.08
C ARG A 111 -29.31 7.43 -9.64
N CYS A 112 -29.75 6.34 -9.02
CA CYS A 112 -30.93 5.60 -9.42
C CYS A 112 -32.19 6.48 -9.36
N LEU A 113 -32.41 7.21 -8.27
CA LEU A 113 -33.56 8.11 -8.13
C LEU A 113 -33.57 9.17 -9.23
N LYS A 114 -32.43 9.84 -9.46
CA LYS A 114 -32.28 10.85 -10.51
C LYS A 114 -32.55 10.28 -11.90
N TRP A 115 -32.09 9.05 -12.15
CA TRP A 115 -32.32 8.35 -13.40
C TRP A 115 -33.80 8.00 -13.60
N VAL A 116 -34.46 7.45 -12.57
CA VAL A 116 -35.89 7.10 -12.58
C VAL A 116 -36.78 8.32 -12.84
N ASP A 117 -36.42 9.47 -12.26
CA ASP A 117 -37.11 10.74 -12.50
C ASP A 117 -37.07 11.17 -13.98
N GLY A 118 -35.99 10.81 -14.69
CA GLY A 118 -35.79 11.07 -16.12
C GLY A 118 -36.45 10.05 -17.06
N LEU A 119 -36.97 8.93 -16.55
CA LEU A 119 -37.58 7.88 -17.37
C LEU A 119 -38.94 8.28 -17.94
N GLU A 120 -39.25 7.77 -19.14
CA GLU A 120 -40.57 7.86 -19.73
C GLU A 120 -41.61 7.07 -18.91
N ALA A 121 -42.90 7.41 -19.05
CA ALA A 121 -43.96 6.79 -18.26
C ALA A 121 -44.05 5.26 -18.43
N THR A 122 -43.77 4.75 -19.63
CA THR A 122 -43.72 3.32 -19.96
C THR A 122 -42.53 2.63 -19.31
N GLU A 123 -41.34 3.23 -19.37
CA GLU A 123 -40.11 2.73 -18.75
C GLU A 123 -40.20 2.75 -17.22
N ARG A 124 -40.83 3.78 -16.65
CA ARG A 124 -41.07 3.88 -15.21
C ARG A 124 -42.01 2.77 -14.71
N ALA A 125 -43.03 2.42 -15.48
CA ALA A 125 -43.91 1.30 -15.15
C ALA A 125 -43.15 -0.03 -15.14
N LEU A 126 -42.24 -0.24 -16.10
CA LEU A 126 -41.36 -1.41 -16.12
C LEU A 126 -40.38 -1.39 -14.94
N TRP A 127 -39.80 -0.25 -14.61
CA TRP A 127 -38.90 -0.09 -13.46
C TRP A 127 -39.58 -0.43 -12.14
N ASN A 128 -40.84 -0.04 -11.94
CA ASN A 128 -41.58 -0.36 -10.72
C ASN A 128 -41.77 -1.87 -10.49
N ASP A 129 -41.71 -2.67 -11.55
CA ASP A 129 -41.84 -4.14 -11.49
C ASP A 129 -40.50 -4.82 -11.13
N VAL A 130 -39.37 -4.26 -11.56
CA VAL A 130 -38.06 -4.93 -11.49
C VAL A 130 -36.98 -4.21 -10.66
N GLY A 131 -37.20 -2.94 -10.33
CA GLY A 131 -36.18 -2.04 -9.79
C GLY A 131 -35.60 -2.46 -8.44
N GLU A 132 -36.43 -3.01 -7.54
CA GLU A 132 -35.97 -3.55 -6.26
C GLU A 132 -35.04 -4.76 -6.47
N THR A 133 -35.36 -5.61 -7.45
CA THR A 133 -34.54 -6.79 -7.76
C THR A 133 -33.20 -6.37 -8.33
N TRP A 134 -33.19 -5.38 -9.23
CA TRP A 134 -31.98 -4.90 -9.92
C TRP A 134 -31.03 -4.10 -9.01
N MET A 135 -31.54 -3.49 -7.94
CA MET A 135 -30.72 -2.75 -6.97
C MET A 135 -30.04 -3.65 -5.92
N HIS A 136 -30.55 -4.87 -5.71
CA HIS A 136 -30.14 -5.72 -4.58
C HIS A 136 -29.60 -7.09 -4.95
N ARG A 137 -29.77 -7.52 -6.21
CA ARG A 137 -29.32 -8.84 -6.67
C ARG A 137 -28.50 -8.65 -7.93
N ASP A 138 -27.33 -9.29 -7.99
CA ASP A 138 -26.50 -9.25 -9.20
C ASP A 138 -26.81 -10.39 -10.17
N ASP A 139 -27.43 -11.48 -9.66
CA ASP A 139 -27.72 -12.69 -10.43
C ASP A 139 -29.22 -12.85 -10.72
N PHE A 140 -29.65 -12.35 -11.88
CA PHE A 140 -30.99 -12.61 -12.41
C PHE A 140 -31.00 -12.56 -13.94
N ALA A 141 -31.93 -13.31 -14.55
CA ALA A 141 -32.09 -13.32 -15.99
C ALA A 141 -32.97 -12.14 -16.44
N VAL A 142 -32.46 -11.33 -17.36
CA VAL A 142 -33.20 -10.20 -17.93
C VAL A 142 -34.05 -10.69 -19.09
N GLY A 143 -35.37 -10.57 -18.97
CA GLY A 143 -36.29 -10.88 -20.07
C GLY A 143 -36.13 -9.90 -21.24
N ALA A 144 -36.41 -10.36 -22.47
CA ALA A 144 -36.27 -9.54 -23.68
C ALA A 144 -37.02 -8.19 -23.62
N THR A 145 -38.16 -8.14 -22.92
CA THR A 145 -38.95 -6.92 -22.70
C THR A 145 -38.21 -5.86 -21.89
N TYR A 146 -37.34 -6.27 -20.96
CA TYR A 146 -36.64 -5.40 -20.03
C TYR A 146 -35.20 -5.12 -20.47
N LEU A 147 -34.72 -5.76 -21.54
CA LEU A 147 -33.32 -5.70 -21.96
C LEU A 147 -32.85 -4.26 -22.24
N GLY A 148 -33.64 -3.48 -22.97
CA GLY A 148 -33.31 -2.08 -23.26
C GLY A 148 -33.29 -1.19 -22.01
N LEU A 149 -34.17 -1.45 -21.03
CA LEU A 149 -34.17 -0.74 -19.76
C LEU A 149 -32.97 -1.13 -18.89
N TRP A 150 -32.61 -2.41 -18.90
CA TRP A 150 -31.46 -2.95 -18.19
C TRP A 150 -30.14 -2.37 -18.71
N GLU A 151 -29.96 -2.30 -20.02
CA GLU A 151 -28.75 -1.71 -20.63
C GLU A 151 -28.59 -0.23 -20.23
N LYS A 152 -29.70 0.53 -20.20
CA LYS A 152 -29.70 1.92 -19.70
C LYS A 152 -29.34 1.99 -18.23
N PHE A 153 -29.94 1.15 -17.39
CA PHE A 153 -29.64 1.08 -15.96
C PHE A 153 -28.17 0.72 -15.70
N GLN A 154 -27.62 -0.28 -16.40
CA GLN A 154 -26.22 -0.68 -16.29
C GLN A 154 -25.28 0.46 -16.68
N LYS A 155 -25.61 1.22 -17.73
CA LYS A 155 -24.77 2.32 -18.21
C LYS A 155 -24.85 3.57 -17.34
N GLU A 156 -26.02 3.91 -16.83
CA GLU A 156 -26.26 5.21 -16.18
C GLU A 156 -26.28 5.14 -14.65
N VAL A 157 -26.59 3.98 -14.06
CA VAL A 157 -26.67 3.80 -12.61
C VAL A 157 -25.52 2.95 -12.07
N LEU A 158 -25.26 1.79 -12.69
CA LEU A 158 -24.14 0.91 -12.32
C LEU A 158 -22.81 1.33 -12.95
N ILE A 159 -22.88 2.08 -14.05
CA ILE A 159 -21.79 2.75 -14.78
C ILE A 159 -20.76 1.81 -15.44
N GLY A 160 -20.82 0.48 -15.24
CA GLY A 160 -20.00 -0.51 -15.95
C GLY A 160 -18.49 -0.44 -15.67
N GLU A 161 -18.01 0.65 -15.07
CA GLU A 161 -16.71 0.84 -14.45
C GLU A 161 -16.79 0.51 -12.95
N ASP A 162 -15.63 0.33 -12.31
CA ASP A 162 -15.54 0.13 -10.87
C ASP A 162 -16.21 1.30 -10.11
N GLU A 163 -17.21 0.98 -9.29
CA GLU A 163 -17.98 1.95 -8.51
C GLU A 163 -17.10 2.82 -7.61
N ALA A 164 -15.98 2.30 -7.11
CA ALA A 164 -15.02 3.06 -6.35
C ALA A 164 -14.38 4.18 -7.19
N VAL A 165 -14.06 3.90 -8.46
CA VAL A 165 -13.46 4.87 -9.40
C VAL A 165 -14.47 5.95 -9.75
N VAL A 166 -15.71 5.57 -10.05
CA VAL A 166 -16.80 6.51 -10.33
C VAL A 166 -17.02 7.43 -9.15
N ASN A 167 -17.15 6.88 -7.94
CA ASN A 167 -17.39 7.68 -6.75
C ASN A 167 -16.21 8.57 -6.38
N ALA A 168 -14.97 8.17 -6.71
CA ALA A 168 -13.80 9.02 -6.60
C ALA A 168 -13.86 10.20 -7.58
N ARG A 169 -14.23 9.96 -8.85
CA ARG A 169 -14.43 11.03 -9.84
C ARG A 169 -15.53 12.00 -9.44
N GLU A 170 -16.71 11.50 -9.04
CA GLU A 170 -17.79 12.34 -8.53
C GLU A 170 -17.37 13.17 -7.30
N LYS A 171 -16.52 12.60 -6.44
CA LYS A 171 -15.97 13.33 -5.28
C LYS A 171 -15.00 14.42 -5.71
N LEU A 172 -14.15 14.16 -6.70
CA LEU A 172 -13.27 15.17 -7.28
C LEU A 172 -14.08 16.27 -7.95
N ASP A 173 -15.07 15.92 -8.76
CA ASP A 173 -15.97 16.88 -9.42
C ASP A 173 -16.69 17.76 -8.38
N ALA A 174 -17.16 17.20 -7.27
CA ALA A 174 -17.79 17.98 -6.19
C ALA A 174 -16.81 18.94 -5.48
N ILE A 175 -15.55 18.53 -5.34
CA ILE A 175 -14.47 19.37 -4.79
C ILE A 175 -14.12 20.49 -5.78
N GLU A 176 -13.94 20.16 -7.06
CA GLU A 176 -13.59 21.08 -8.13
C GLU A 176 -14.72 22.08 -8.42
N ALA A 177 -15.98 21.65 -8.30
CA ALA A 177 -17.15 22.51 -8.41
C ALA A 177 -17.35 23.44 -7.20
N GLU A 178 -16.47 23.38 -6.19
CA GLU A 178 -16.53 24.20 -4.96
C GLU A 178 -17.82 23.98 -4.14
N GLN A 179 -18.53 22.87 -4.35
CA GLN A 179 -19.88 22.68 -3.81
C GLN A 179 -19.89 22.09 -2.40
N LYS A 180 -18.86 21.32 -2.04
CA LYS A 180 -18.78 20.63 -0.75
C LYS A 180 -17.58 21.10 0.05
N ASP A 181 -17.86 21.64 1.23
CA ASP A 181 -16.88 21.98 2.28
C ASP A 181 -15.84 23.06 1.90
N CYS A 182 -15.88 23.60 0.69
CA CYS A 182 -15.12 24.77 0.25
C CYS A 182 -15.87 26.06 0.57
N LYS A 183 -15.23 27.00 1.27
CA LYS A 183 -15.75 28.35 1.56
C LYS A 183 -14.88 29.41 0.92
N ALA A 184 -15.40 30.64 0.81
CA ALA A 184 -14.61 31.79 0.38
C ALA A 184 -13.36 31.93 1.27
N GLY A 185 -12.20 31.98 0.63
CA GLY A 185 -10.92 31.97 1.32
C GLY A 185 -10.67 33.25 2.11
N ARG A 186 -9.92 33.14 3.20
CA ARG A 186 -9.35 34.29 3.91
C ARG A 186 -7.86 34.42 3.54
N TYR A 187 -7.27 35.58 3.86
CA TYR A 187 -5.82 35.79 3.73
C TYR A 187 -5.27 35.62 2.30
N GLY A 188 -5.95 36.18 1.30
CA GLY A 188 -5.49 36.19 -0.10
C GLY A 188 -5.78 34.91 -0.88
N ARG A 189 -6.41 33.90 -0.25
CA ARG A 189 -6.89 32.69 -0.94
C ARG A 189 -8.26 32.94 -1.55
N ARG A 190 -8.49 32.39 -2.74
CA ARG A 190 -9.81 32.42 -3.38
C ARG A 190 -10.80 31.53 -2.63
N TYR A 191 -10.36 30.35 -2.19
CA TYR A 191 -11.16 29.38 -1.42
C TYR A 191 -10.36 28.73 -0.29
N GLN A 192 -11.08 28.20 0.68
CA GLN A 192 -10.56 27.45 1.81
C GLN A 192 -11.46 26.27 2.11
N PHE A 193 -10.89 25.06 2.12
CA PHE A 193 -11.57 23.85 2.58
C PHE A 193 -11.79 23.93 4.09
N VAL A 194 -12.98 23.52 4.53
CA VAL A 194 -13.41 23.46 5.93
C VAL A 194 -14.00 22.09 6.19
N ASP A 195 -13.24 21.23 6.84
CA ASP A 195 -13.69 19.91 7.23
C ASP A 195 -14.85 20.00 8.24
N PRO A 196 -16.08 19.53 7.90
CA PRO A 196 -17.20 19.53 8.84
C PRO A 196 -17.01 18.58 10.02
N ALA A 197 -16.20 17.53 9.86
CA ALA A 197 -15.88 16.57 10.92
C ALA A 197 -14.83 17.11 11.90
N PHE A 198 -14.11 18.17 11.53
CA PHE A 198 -13.07 18.80 12.35
C PHE A 198 -13.28 20.31 12.51
N PRO A 199 -14.39 20.75 13.12
CA PRO A 199 -14.66 22.17 13.35
C PRO A 199 -13.65 22.79 14.32
N ALA A 200 -13.30 24.07 14.10
CA ALA A 200 -12.42 24.86 14.98
C ALA A 200 -13.09 25.20 16.33
N THR A 201 -13.45 24.18 17.10
CA THR A 201 -14.19 24.22 18.37
C THR A 201 -13.61 23.19 19.34
N GLU A 202 -14.09 23.17 20.58
CA GLU A 202 -13.68 22.19 21.59
C GLU A 202 -14.03 20.75 21.19
N ALA A 203 -15.04 20.55 20.33
CA ALA A 203 -15.47 19.23 19.86
C ALA A 203 -14.39 18.46 19.06
N SER A 204 -13.39 19.18 18.54
CA SER A 204 -12.28 18.61 17.78
C SER A 204 -10.98 18.55 18.57
N LEU A 205 -10.99 18.98 19.84
CA LEU A 205 -9.88 18.78 20.75
C LEU A 205 -10.03 17.38 21.36
N GLY A 206 -9.13 16.45 21.02
CA GLY A 206 -9.28 15.04 21.39
C GLY A 206 -9.35 14.78 22.91
N SER A 207 -8.63 15.57 23.71
CA SER A 207 -8.53 15.37 25.17
C SER A 207 -9.21 16.51 25.95
N PRO A 208 -10.31 16.24 26.70
CA PRO A 208 -11.03 17.26 27.47
C PRO A 208 -10.17 17.88 28.58
N GLU A 209 -9.16 17.17 29.09
CA GLU A 209 -8.22 17.67 30.09
C GLU A 209 -7.29 18.77 29.54
N LEU A 210 -6.89 18.63 28.26
CA LEU A 210 -6.03 19.61 27.58
C LEU A 210 -6.83 20.72 26.89
N ALA A 211 -8.13 20.51 26.63
CA ALA A 211 -9.01 21.51 26.05
C ALA A 211 -9.02 22.81 26.88
N ALA A 212 -8.94 22.71 28.22
CA ALA A 212 -8.87 23.85 29.12
C ALA A 212 -7.61 24.73 28.93
N LEU A 213 -6.54 24.18 28.35
CA LEU A 213 -5.30 24.91 28.04
C LEU A 213 -5.40 25.65 26.70
N VAL A 214 -6.34 25.29 25.84
CA VAL A 214 -6.53 25.89 24.52
C VAL A 214 -7.57 27.01 24.63
N LYS A 215 -7.10 28.25 24.85
CA LYS A 215 -7.97 29.43 24.95
C LYS A 215 -8.85 29.65 23.71
N SER A 216 -8.26 29.43 22.53
CA SER A 216 -8.97 29.34 21.26
C SER A 216 -8.01 28.81 20.20
N TRP A 217 -8.57 28.14 19.19
CA TRP A 217 -7.82 27.73 18.01
C TRP A 217 -8.67 28.02 16.78
N LYS A 218 -8.02 28.22 15.65
CA LYS A 218 -8.65 28.57 14.38
C LYS A 218 -7.84 28.00 13.23
N ALA A 219 -8.50 27.76 12.11
CA ALA A 219 -7.82 27.34 10.89
C ALA A 219 -6.70 28.33 10.55
N ALA A 220 -5.50 27.80 10.30
CA ALA A 220 -4.33 28.60 10.00
C ALA A 220 -4.52 29.38 8.68
N PRO A 221 -4.01 30.63 8.60
CA PRO A 221 -4.07 31.45 7.38
C PRO A 221 -3.16 30.92 6.26
N GLY A 222 -2.19 30.06 6.62
CA GLY A 222 -1.08 29.57 5.82
C GLY A 222 -0.84 28.09 6.10
N LEU A 223 -0.30 27.34 5.12
CA LEU A 223 0.49 26.17 5.49
C LEU A 223 1.79 26.71 6.10
N ASN A 224 2.17 26.22 7.28
CA ASN A 224 3.47 26.51 7.84
C ASN A 224 4.48 25.57 7.14
N PRO A 225 5.38 26.06 6.28
CA PRO A 225 6.34 25.19 5.58
C PRO A 225 7.32 24.51 6.54
N ASP A 226 7.48 25.05 7.75
CA ASP A 226 8.35 24.52 8.79
C ASP A 226 7.61 23.52 9.71
N ALA A 227 6.31 23.31 9.52
CA ALA A 227 5.57 22.31 10.29
C ALA A 227 6.00 20.90 9.87
N LYS A 228 6.67 20.20 10.77
CA LYS A 228 7.06 18.80 10.61
C LYS A 228 5.97 17.91 11.23
N LEU A 229 5.02 17.47 10.39
CA LEU A 229 3.99 16.51 10.79
C LEU A 229 4.53 15.08 10.93
N PHE A 230 5.65 14.79 10.25
CA PHE A 230 6.28 13.48 10.20
C PHE A 230 7.77 13.64 10.53
N GLN A 231 8.28 12.83 11.47
CA GLN A 231 9.72 12.63 11.64
C GLN A 231 10.21 11.63 10.58
N GLU A 232 11.49 11.69 10.20
CA GLU A 232 12.07 10.97 9.04
C GLU A 232 11.97 9.43 9.07
N GLU A 233 11.33 8.85 10.09
CA GLU A 233 11.10 7.41 10.26
C GLU A 233 9.64 7.07 10.67
N ALA A 234 8.72 8.05 10.72
CA ALA A 234 7.33 7.81 11.09
C ALA A 234 6.54 7.20 9.92
N ASN A 235 5.72 6.20 10.20
CA ASN A 235 4.76 5.64 9.25
C ASN A 235 3.87 6.79 8.73
N PRO A 236 3.56 6.89 7.43
CA PRO A 236 2.66 7.94 6.89
C PRO A 236 1.28 8.00 7.55
N ASP A 237 0.88 6.96 8.30
CA ASP A 237 -0.33 6.93 9.13
C ASP A 237 -0.15 7.55 10.54
N ASP A 238 1.09 7.77 11.01
CA ASP A 238 1.39 8.31 12.34
C ASP A 238 1.52 9.84 12.29
N VAL A 239 0.38 10.52 12.46
CA VAL A 239 0.35 11.98 12.60
C VAL A 239 0.72 12.35 14.05
N PHE A 240 1.90 12.92 14.26
CA PHE A 240 2.28 13.46 15.56
C PHE A 240 1.66 14.85 15.76
N GLU A 241 0.58 14.90 16.55
CA GLU A 241 -0.03 16.16 16.95
C GLU A 241 0.94 16.96 17.84
N GLY A 242 1.42 18.11 17.34
CA GLY A 242 2.14 19.09 18.17
C GLY A 242 3.66 18.98 18.21
N ALA A 243 4.30 18.28 17.27
CA ALA A 243 5.75 18.40 17.07
C ALA A 243 6.08 19.77 16.46
N MET A 244 6.44 20.74 17.29
CA MET A 244 7.14 21.96 16.88
C MET A 244 8.65 21.75 16.94
#